data_AF-A0A2V6XKB2-F1
#
_entry.id   AF-A0A2V6XKB2-F1
#
_cell.length_a   1.000
_cell.length_b   1.000
_cell.length_c   1.000
_cell.angle_alpha   90.00
_cell.angle_beta   90.00
_cell.angle_gamma   90.00
#
_symmetry.space_group_name_H-M   'P 1'
#
loop_
_entity.id
_entity.type
_entity.pdbx_description
1 polymer ?
#
loop_
_entity_poly.entity_id
_entity_poly.type
_entity_poly.pdbx_seq_one_letter_code
_entity_poly.pdbx_strand_id
1 'polypeptide(L)'
;MRGAARDHEVRRLARLRRRAQDDVSEPVRVTDADVERLAAQVGLTIAPESRAAVAQHLAGLLAAVLLLDEFALPEPIEPAPRFDP
;
A
#
# COMPACT_ATOMS: atom_id res chain seq x y z
N MET A 1 -26.09 6.95 -21.22
CA MET A 1 -26.12 7.26 -19.77
C MET A 1 -24.89 6.69 -19.02
N ARG A 2 -23.66 7.09 -19.37
CA ARG A 2 -22.40 6.55 -18.76
C ARG A 2 -21.58 7.57 -17.93
N GLY A 3 -22.06 8.82 -17.79
CA GLY A 3 -21.30 9.90 -17.13
C GLY A 3 -21.37 9.85 -15.59
N ALA A 4 -22.55 9.62 -15.03
CA ALA A 4 -22.78 9.77 -13.59
C ALA A 4 -22.00 8.75 -12.71
N ALA A 5 -21.85 7.51 -13.18
CA ALA A 5 -21.08 6.49 -12.46
C ALA A 5 -19.57 6.82 -12.44
N ARG A 6 -19.05 7.31 -13.57
CA ARG A 6 -17.65 7.70 -13.72
C ARG A 6 -17.32 8.92 -12.86
N ASP A 7 -18.23 9.89 -12.81
CA ASP A 7 -18.10 11.07 -11.95
C ASP A 7 -18.17 10.72 -10.45
N HIS A 8 -18.88 9.64 -10.09
CA HIS A 8 -18.95 9.14 -8.72
C HIS A 8 -17.63 8.49 -8.29
N GLU A 9 -17.02 7.67 -9.15
CA GLU A 9 -15.72 7.05 -8.92
C GLU A 9 -14.60 8.07 -8.79
N VAL A 10 -14.57 9.09 -9.67
CA VAL A 10 -13.57 10.17 -9.62
C VAL A 10 -13.71 10.99 -8.34
N ARG A 11 -14.95 11.31 -7.93
CA ARG A 11 -15.19 12.00 -6.64
C ARG A 11 -14.82 11.12 -5.45
N ARG A 12 -14.97 9.80 -5.56
CA ARG A 12 -14.56 8.85 -4.52
C ARG A 12 -13.03 8.75 -4.42
N LEU A 13 -12.32 8.70 -5.55
CA LEU A 13 -10.85 8.76 -5.62
C LEU A 13 -10.29 10.06 -5.05
N ALA A 14 -10.90 11.20 -5.36
CA ALA A 14 -10.49 12.49 -4.81
C ALA A 14 -10.67 12.55 -3.29
N ARG A 15 -11.75 11.96 -2.76
CA ARG A 15 -11.97 11.83 -1.31
C ARG A 15 -10.99 10.87 -0.66
N LEU A 16 -10.62 9.78 -1.31
CA LEU A 16 -9.59 8.84 -0.84
C LEU A 16 -8.23 9.53 -0.76
N ARG A 17 -7.84 10.25 -1.82
CA ARG A 17 -6.59 11.04 -1.82
C ARG A 17 -6.58 12.07 -0.69
N ARG A 18 -7.70 12.75 -0.47
CA ARG A 18 -7.83 13.72 0.62
C ARG A 18 -7.78 13.04 2.00
N ARG A 19 -8.41 11.88 2.19
CA ARG A 19 -8.28 11.09 3.42
C ARG A 19 -6.87 10.58 3.64
N ALA A 20 -6.20 10.06 2.62
CA ALA A 20 -4.79 9.69 2.71
C ALA A 20 -3.88 10.88 3.07
N GLN A 21 -4.34 12.12 2.84
CA GLN A 21 -3.65 13.36 3.22
C GLN A 21 -4.08 13.90 4.59
N ASP A 22 -5.35 13.73 4.99
CA ASP A 22 -5.97 14.32 6.19
C ASP A 22 -6.07 13.33 7.38
N ASP A 23 -6.13 12.03 7.10
CA ASP A 23 -6.24 10.98 8.11
C ASP A 23 -4.84 10.72 8.68
N VAL A 24 -4.50 11.54 9.68
CA VAL A 24 -3.42 11.27 10.63
C VAL A 24 -3.85 10.12 11.54
N SER A 25 -4.25 8.98 10.97
CA SER A 25 -3.94 7.70 11.60
C SER A 25 -2.44 7.68 11.77
N GLU A 26 -1.94 7.29 12.95
CA GLU A 26 -0.50 7.32 13.22
C GLU A 26 0.26 6.74 12.02
N PRO A 27 1.18 7.51 11.41
CA PRO A 27 1.83 7.09 10.18
C PRO A 27 2.46 5.72 10.44
N VAL A 28 2.17 4.74 9.57
CA VAL A 28 2.71 3.38 9.72
C VAL A 28 4.22 3.50 9.92
N ARG A 29 4.69 3.19 11.13
CA ARG A 29 6.10 3.34 11.47
C ARG A 29 6.82 2.05 11.14
N VAL A 30 7.79 2.15 10.25
CA VAL A 30 8.76 1.10 9.98
C VAL A 30 10.08 1.55 10.59
N THR A 31 10.68 0.71 11.43
CA THR A 31 12.00 0.97 12.03
C THR A 31 13.12 0.33 11.22
N ASP A 32 14.36 0.76 11.45
CA ASP A 32 15.54 0.12 10.84
C ASP A 32 15.64 -1.38 11.18
N ALA A 33 15.19 -1.78 12.37
CA ALA A 33 15.14 -3.18 12.78
C ALA A 33 14.10 -3.98 11.99
N ASP A 34 12.99 -3.36 11.60
CA ASP A 34 11.99 -3.98 10.73
C ASP A 34 12.54 -4.19 9.33
N VAL A 35 13.27 -3.20 8.80
CA VAL A 35 13.95 -3.29 7.50
C VAL A 35 14.99 -4.40 7.52
N GLU A 36 15.83 -4.47 8.55
CA GLU A 36 16.87 -5.51 8.68
C GLU A 36 16.26 -6.91 8.77
N ARG A 37 15.22 -7.08 9.58
CA ARG A 37 14.49 -8.34 9.71
C ARG A 37 13.83 -8.77 8.40
N LEU A 38 13.17 -7.86 7.70
CA LEU A 38 12.54 -8.15 6.41
C LEU A 38 13.59 -8.49 5.35
N ALA A 39 14.68 -7.73 5.27
CA ALA A 39 15.76 -7.99 4.33
C ALA A 39 16.37 -9.39 4.54
N ALA A 40 16.56 -9.80 5.80
CA ALA A 40 17.03 -11.14 6.12
C ALA A 40 16.08 -12.26 5.65
N GLN A 41 14.76 -12.05 5.74
CA GLN A 41 13.77 -13.03 5.29
C GLN A 41 13.78 -13.25 3.76
N VAL A 42 14.17 -12.23 2.99
CA VAL A 42 14.26 -12.31 1.53
C VAL A 42 15.69 -12.50 1.02
N GLY A 43 16.66 -12.72 1.92
CA GLY A 43 18.07 -12.94 1.57
C GLY A 43 18.78 -11.69 1.01
N LEU A 44 18.30 -10.49 1.34
CA LEU A 44 18.90 -9.23 0.93
C LEU A 44 19.74 -8.62 2.05
N THR A 45 20.83 -7.98 1.68
CA THR A 45 21.62 -7.15 2.60
C THR A 45 21.39 -5.68 2.26
N ILE A 46 20.94 -4.90 3.24
CA ILE A 46 20.72 -3.46 3.09
C ILE A 46 21.78 -2.71 3.89
N ALA A 47 22.52 -1.85 3.20
CA ALA A 47 23.54 -1.01 3.81
C ALA A 47 22.93 -0.12 4.91
N PRO A 48 23.59 0.03 6.08
CA PRO A 48 23.05 0.81 7.21
C PRO A 48 22.55 2.20 6.83
N GLU A 49 23.30 2.92 6.00
CA GLU A 49 22.96 4.25 5.49
C GLU A 49 21.69 4.30 4.63
N SER A 50 21.26 3.16 4.08
CA SER A 50 20.05 3.05 3.26
C SER A 50 18.81 2.67 4.09
N ARG A 51 18.96 2.20 5.33
CA ARG A 51 17.86 1.62 6.13
C ARG A 51 16.74 2.62 6.38
N ALA A 52 17.08 3.85 6.76
CA ALA A 52 16.10 4.91 7.00
C ALA A 52 15.28 5.26 5.74
N ALA A 53 15.94 5.31 4.57
CA ALA A 53 15.25 5.56 3.31
C ALA A 53 14.31 4.40 2.97
N VAL A 54 14.77 3.16 3.11
CA VAL A 54 13.95 1.95 2.87
C VAL A 54 12.75 1.91 3.84
N ALA A 55 12.96 2.24 5.11
CA ALA A 55 11.89 2.33 6.11
C ALA A 55 10.81 3.35 5.69
N GLN A 56 11.22 4.53 5.23
CA GLN A 56 10.29 5.54 4.73
C GLN A 56 9.48 5.05 3.51
N HIS A 57 10.12 4.35 2.57
CA HIS A 57 9.43 3.83 1.38
C HIS A 57 8.46 2.71 1.76
N LEU A 58 8.86 1.81 2.67
CA LEU A 58 8.00 0.73 3.15
C LEU A 58 6.80 1.27 3.91
N ALA A 59 6.97 2.30 4.74
CA ALA A 59 5.87 3.00 5.41
C ALA A 59 4.85 3.56 4.40
N GLY A 60 5.32 4.18 3.32
CA GLY A 60 4.46 4.68 2.25
C GLY A 60 3.68 3.58 1.52
N LEU A 61 4.33 2.45 1.25
CA LEU A 61 3.67 1.28 0.64
C LEU A 61 2.60 0.69 1.57
N LEU A 62 2.90 0.53 2.86
CA LEU A 62 1.94 0.01 3.84
C LEU A 62 0.73 0.94 3.99
N ALA A 63 0.95 2.26 4.03
CA ALA A 63 -0.14 3.23 4.03
C ALA A 63 -1.03 3.09 2.78
N ALA A 64 -0.44 2.83 1.61
CA ALA A 64 -1.21 2.59 0.38
C ALA A 64 -2.01 1.28 0.43
N VAL A 65 -1.46 0.22 1.03
CA VAL A 65 -2.16 -1.07 1.20
C VAL A 65 -3.36 -0.92 2.14
N LEU A 66 -3.23 -0.16 3.24
CA LEU A 66 -4.36 0.11 4.14
C LEU A 66 -5.54 0.78 3.42
N LEU A 67 -5.27 1.62 2.42
CA LEU A 67 -6.33 2.21 1.61
C LEU A 67 -7.04 1.16 0.74
N LEU A 68 -6.36 0.08 0.32
CA LEU A 68 -6.96 -1.00 -0.45
C LEU A 68 -7.84 -1.90 0.42
N ASP A 69 -7.46 -2.13 1.69
CA ASP A 69 -8.27 -2.89 2.65
C ASP A 69 -9.63 -2.24 2.92
N GLU A 70 -9.80 -0.93 2.68
CA GLU A 70 -11.10 -0.25 2.75
C GLU A 70 -12.08 -0.69 1.64
N PHE A 71 -11.60 -1.39 0.61
CA PHE A 71 -12.43 -1.86 -0.50
C PHE A 71 -12.83 -3.31 -0.25
N ALA A 72 -14.11 -3.54 -0.01
CA ALA A 72 -14.66 -4.90 -0.03
C ALA A 72 -14.38 -5.53 -1.39
N LEU A 73 -13.62 -6.62 -1.38
CA LEU A 73 -13.32 -7.37 -2.59
C LEU A 73 -14.60 -8.10 -3.03
N PRO A 74 -14.99 -8.03 -4.32
CA PRO A 74 -16.15 -8.76 -4.81
C PRO A 74 -15.85 -10.26 -4.85
N GLU A 75 -16.63 -11.07 -4.12
CA GLU A 75 -16.57 -12.53 -4.29
C GLU A 75 -17.24 -12.98 -5.62
N PRO A 76 -16.73 -14.02 -6.29
CA PRO A 76 -15.53 -14.80 -5.99
C PRO A 76 -14.26 -14.20 -6.63
N ILE A 77 -13.19 -14.08 -5.85
CA ILE A 77 -11.88 -13.62 -6.32
C ILE A 77 -11.06 -14.86 -6.67
N GLU A 78 -10.89 -15.14 -7.95
CA GLU A 78 -9.81 -16.03 -8.37
C GLU A 78 -8.50 -15.21 -8.36
N PRO A 79 -7.41 -15.72 -7.76
CA PRO A 79 -6.11 -15.10 -7.94
C PRO A 79 -5.80 -15.03 -9.43
N ALA A 80 -5.17 -13.92 -9.88
CA ALA A 80 -4.83 -13.74 -11.27
C ALA A 80 -4.15 -15.00 -11.83
N PRO A 81 -4.50 -15.44 -13.06
CA PRO A 81 -4.13 -16.74 -13.58
C PRO A 81 -2.62 -16.98 -13.43
N ARG A 82 -2.29 -18.06 -12.74
CA ARG A 82 -0.92 -18.53 -12.59
C ARG A 82 -0.52 -19.16 -13.92
N PHE A 83 0.56 -18.68 -14.53
CA PHE A 83 1.12 -19.34 -15.71
C PHE A 83 1.76 -20.66 -15.28
N ASP A 84 1.32 -21.77 -15.88
CA ASP A 84 1.94 -23.09 -15.76
C ASP A 84 2.74 -23.36 -17.07
N PRO A 85 4.07 -23.51 -17.00
CA PRO A 85 4.94 -23.71 -18.17
C PRO A 85 4.86 -25.12 -18.79
#